data_AF-A0A970VP99-F1
#
_entry.id   AF-A0A970VP99-F1
#
_cell.length_a   1.000
_cell.length_b   1.000
_cell.length_c   1.000
_cell.angle_alpha   90.00
_cell.angle_beta   90.00
_cell.angle_gamma   90.00
#
_symmetry.space_group_name_H-M   'P 1'
#
loop_
_entity.id
_entity.type
_entity.pdbx_description
1 polymer ?
#
loop_
_entity_poly.entity_id
_entity_poly.type
_entity_poly.pdbx_seq_one_letter_code
_entity_poly.pdbx_strand_id
1 'polypeptide(L)'
;MYIFAGVAAAGLGFLSLDLSAGLRLHPGDGLLLVCAVAFAFNILLMARYAPRCRVLVLTLVQVVVTALSCWVSAILLEKPVPLSGSVWAGLLYLALFATILTLAGQAWGQRLVGPERAALIYTLEPVFAALLARLFLGERLLPAGILGSALIMAGIIGAEIAPRKGKRREMA
;
A
#
# COMPACT_ATOMS: atom_id res chain seq x y z
N MET A 1 1.95 0.35 -21.04
CA MET A 1 1.53 0.71 -19.67
C MET A 1 0.53 -0.30 -19.11
N TYR A 2 -0.66 -0.48 -19.71
CA TYR A 2 -1.64 -1.47 -19.22
C TYR A 2 -1.12 -2.91 -19.14
N ILE A 3 -0.32 -3.36 -20.11
CA ILE A 3 0.30 -4.69 -20.10
C ILE A 3 1.22 -4.85 -18.88
N PHE A 4 2.04 -3.85 -18.57
CA PHE A 4 2.96 -3.89 -17.42
C PHE A 4 2.23 -3.84 -16.09
N ALA A 5 1.11 -3.10 -16.01
CA ALA A 5 0.22 -3.13 -14.85
C ALA A 5 -0.40 -4.51 -14.66
N GLY A 6 -0.80 -5.19 -15.74
CA GLY A 6 -1.29 -6.57 -15.69
C GLY A 6 -0.24 -7.57 -15.21
N VAL A 7 1.02 -7.42 -15.65
CA VAL A 7 2.15 -8.25 -15.18
C VAL A 7 2.41 -8.04 -13.68
N ALA A 8 2.41 -6.79 -13.21
CA ALA A 8 2.58 -6.50 -11.79
C ALA A 8 1.42 -7.03 -10.93
N ALA A 9 0.17 -6.91 -11.42
CA ALA A 9 -1.00 -7.46 -10.74
C ALA A 9 -0.95 -9.00 -10.66
N ALA A 10 -0.53 -9.67 -11.73
CA ALA A 10 -0.31 -11.11 -11.71
C ALA A 10 0.79 -11.50 -10.72
N GLY A 11 1.89 -10.75 -10.66
CA GLY A 11 2.96 -10.94 -9.68
C GLY A 11 2.48 -10.79 -8.24
N LEU A 12 1.64 -9.79 -7.95
CA LEU A 12 1.00 -9.64 -6.64
C LEU A 12 0.10 -10.83 -6.30
N GLY A 13 -0.62 -11.35 -7.29
CA GLY A 13 -1.40 -12.59 -7.16
C GLY A 13 -0.54 -13.78 -6.77
N PHE A 14 0.59 -14.02 -7.46
CA PHE A 14 1.52 -15.10 -7.09
C PHE A 14 2.19 -14.92 -5.73
N LEU A 15 2.38 -13.67 -5.31
CA LEU A 15 2.95 -13.36 -4.00
C LEU A 15 1.95 -13.55 -2.86
N SER A 16 0.67 -13.27 -3.10
CA SER A 16 -0.37 -13.22 -2.06
C SER A 16 -1.26 -14.46 -2.00
N LEU A 17 -1.49 -15.12 -3.15
CA LEU A 17 -2.37 -16.29 -3.24
C LEU A 17 -1.59 -17.56 -2.93
N ASP A 18 -2.10 -18.34 -1.99
CA ASP A 18 -1.64 -19.70 -1.79
C ASP A 18 -2.22 -20.63 -2.87
N LEU A 19 -1.51 -20.73 -3.99
CA LEU A 19 -1.88 -21.60 -5.11
C LEU A 19 -1.78 -23.10 -4.77
N SER A 20 -1.14 -23.47 -3.65
CA SER A 20 -0.96 -24.86 -3.26
C SER A 20 -2.19 -25.49 -2.60
N ALA A 21 -3.05 -24.66 -2.01
CA ALA A 21 -4.29 -25.08 -1.33
C ALA A 21 -5.56 -25.02 -2.21
N GLY A 22 -5.41 -24.64 -3.49
CA GLY A 22 -6.52 -24.42 -4.44
C GLY A 22 -7.15 -23.03 -4.32
N LEU A 23 -7.79 -22.56 -5.40
CA LEU A 23 -8.41 -21.22 -5.44
C LEU A 23 -9.70 -21.21 -4.62
N ARG A 24 -9.62 -20.74 -3.37
CA ARG A 24 -10.77 -20.57 -2.49
C ARG A 24 -11.01 -19.09 -2.23
N LEU A 25 -12.11 -18.57 -2.77
CA LEU A 25 -12.54 -17.20 -2.50
C LEU A 25 -13.10 -17.12 -1.08
N HIS A 26 -12.45 -16.33 -0.24
CA HIS A 26 -12.91 -16.02 1.10
C HIS A 26 -13.73 -14.72 1.09
N PRO A 27 -14.66 -14.52 2.03
CA PRO A 27 -15.39 -13.26 2.17
C PRO A 27 -14.46 -12.03 2.29
N GLY A 28 -13.25 -12.22 2.82
CA GLY A 28 -12.22 -11.20 2.92
C GLY A 28 -11.69 -10.68 1.57
N ASP A 29 -11.75 -11.49 0.51
CA ASP A 29 -11.24 -11.09 -0.82
C ASP A 29 -12.07 -9.96 -1.43
N GLY A 30 -13.39 -9.97 -1.19
CA GLY A 30 -14.26 -8.87 -1.58
C GLY A 30 -13.93 -7.58 -0.84
N LEU A 31 -13.63 -7.68 0.46
CA LEU A 31 -13.22 -6.54 1.28
C LEU A 31 -11.86 -5.98 0.83
N LEU A 32 -10.94 -6.86 0.42
CA LEU A 32 -9.64 -6.49 -0.14
C LEU A 32 -9.79 -5.70 -1.45
N LEU A 33 -10.70 -6.12 -2.34
CA LEU A 33 -10.99 -5.38 -3.58
C LEU A 33 -11.56 -3.98 -3.30
N VAL A 34 -12.49 -3.87 -2.35
CA VAL A 34 -13.03 -2.56 -1.92
C VAL A 34 -11.92 -1.69 -1.34
N CYS A 35 -11.03 -2.27 -0.52
CA CYS A 35 -9.87 -1.57 0.03
C CYS A 35 -8.93 -1.07 -1.08
N ALA A 36 -8.62 -1.89 -2.08
CA ALA A 36 -7.76 -1.51 -3.21
C ALA A 36 -8.34 -0.33 -4.00
N VAL A 37 -9.65 -0.33 -4.26
CA VAL A 37 -10.34 0.79 -4.94
C VAL A 37 -10.30 2.05 -4.07
N ALA A 38 -10.59 1.95 -2.78
CA ALA A 38 -10.52 3.07 -1.84
C ALA A 38 -9.09 3.65 -1.76
N PHE A 39 -8.08 2.80 -1.75
CA PHE A 39 -6.67 3.21 -1.75
C PHE A 39 -6.27 3.89 -3.05
N ALA A 40 -6.76 3.41 -4.21
CA ALA A 40 -6.57 4.09 -5.49
C ALA A 40 -7.18 5.51 -5.48
N PHE A 41 -8.38 5.69 -4.93
CA PHE A 41 -8.96 7.02 -4.73
C PHE A 41 -8.11 7.88 -3.79
N ASN A 42 -7.61 7.30 -2.69
CA ASN A 42 -6.72 8.00 -1.78
C ASN A 42 -5.47 8.54 -2.50
N ILE A 43 -4.82 7.72 -3.33
CA ILE A 43 -3.66 8.11 -4.15
C ILE A 43 -4.00 9.28 -5.08
N LEU A 44 -5.14 9.22 -5.78
CA LEU A 44 -5.55 10.26 -6.72
C LEU A 44 -5.91 11.58 -6.03
N LEU A 45 -6.65 11.50 -4.92
CA LEU A 45 -7.01 12.66 -4.12
C LEU A 45 -5.76 13.28 -3.50
N MET A 46 -4.86 12.47 -2.95
CA MET A 46 -3.64 12.96 -2.35
C MET A 46 -2.73 13.62 -3.40
N ALA A 47 -2.59 13.05 -4.60
CA ALA A 47 -1.88 13.72 -5.69
C ALA A 47 -2.49 15.08 -6.09
N ARG A 48 -3.80 15.28 -5.88
CA ARG A 48 -4.49 16.55 -6.14
C ARG A 48 -4.32 17.57 -5.02
N TYR A 49 -4.37 17.13 -3.75
CA TYR A 49 -4.38 18.01 -2.57
C TYR A 49 -2.99 18.22 -1.95
N ALA A 50 -2.08 17.24 -2.02
CA ALA A 50 -0.72 17.33 -1.48
C ALA A 50 0.08 18.55 -1.98
N PRO A 51 -0.02 18.96 -3.26
CA PRO A 51 0.66 20.17 -3.73
C PRO A 51 0.05 21.48 -3.24
N ARG A 52 -1.22 21.46 -2.80
CA ARG A 52 -2.02 22.66 -2.48
C ARG A 52 -2.13 22.93 -0.99
N CYS A 53 -1.81 21.95 -0.15
CA CYS A 53 -1.92 22.03 1.29
C CYS A 53 -0.57 21.82 1.96
N ARG A 54 -0.44 22.26 3.21
CA ARG A 54 0.72 21.92 4.04
C ARG A 54 0.67 20.43 4.35
N VAL A 55 1.79 19.72 4.14
CA VAL A 55 1.93 18.28 4.39
C VAL A 55 1.44 17.92 5.80
N LEU A 56 1.87 18.67 6.81
CA LEU A 56 1.45 18.49 8.20
C LEU A 56 -0.07 18.50 8.39
N VAL A 57 -0.80 19.38 7.70
CA VAL A 57 -2.26 19.48 7.81
C VAL A 57 -2.93 18.25 7.18
N LEU A 58 -2.45 17.80 6.03
CA LEU A 58 -2.97 16.60 5.39
C LEU A 58 -2.71 15.35 6.24
N THR A 59 -1.50 15.20 6.77
CA THR A 59 -1.16 14.10 7.67
C THR A 59 -2.02 14.13 8.92
N LEU A 60 -2.24 15.30 9.53
CA LEU A 60 -3.08 15.42 10.71
C LEU A 60 -4.53 15.01 10.42
N VAL A 61 -5.09 15.45 9.29
CA VAL A 61 -6.43 15.03 8.86
C VAL A 61 -6.50 13.52 8.66
N GLN A 62 -5.52 12.92 7.98
CA GLN A 62 -5.48 11.46 7.78
C GLN A 62 -5.40 10.71 9.11
N VAL A 63 -4.51 11.13 10.01
CA VAL A 63 -4.33 10.49 11.32
C VAL A 63 -5.61 10.59 12.15
N VAL A 64 -6.26 11.76 12.21
CA VAL A 64 -7.51 11.95 12.95
C VAL A 64 -8.63 11.10 12.36
N VAL A 65 -8.81 11.11 11.04
CA VAL A 65 -9.85 10.31 10.38
C VAL A 65 -9.63 8.82 10.61
N THR A 66 -8.38 8.34 10.49
CA THR A 66 -8.04 6.93 10.76
C THR A 66 -8.26 6.59 12.23
N ALA A 67 -7.84 7.43 13.16
CA ALA A 67 -8.01 7.20 14.59
C ALA A 67 -9.50 7.11 14.98
N LEU A 68 -10.33 8.05 14.50
CA LEU A 68 -11.77 8.02 14.75
C LEU A 68 -12.44 6.79 14.12
N SER A 69 -12.08 6.45 12.88
CA SER A 69 -12.63 5.28 12.18
C SER A 69 -12.26 3.97 12.90
N CYS A 70 -11.01 3.83 13.32
CA CYS A 70 -10.56 2.68 14.10
C CYS A 70 -11.22 2.63 15.48
N TRP A 71 -11.40 3.78 16.14
CA TRP A 71 -12.06 3.84 17.45
C TRP A 71 -13.53 3.41 17.37
N VAL A 72 -14.27 3.91 16.37
CA VAL A 72 -15.65 3.49 16.13
C VAL A 72 -15.72 2.01 15.80
N SER A 73 -14.82 1.51 14.94
CA SER A 73 -14.76 0.08 14.57
C SER A 73 -14.46 -0.80 15.79
N ALA A 74 -13.56 -0.38 16.67
CA ALA A 74 -13.20 -1.11 17.89
C ALA A 74 -14.40 -1.26 18.84
N ILE A 75 -15.22 -0.21 19.00
CA ILE A 75 -16.42 -0.28 19.85
C ILE A 75 -17.48 -1.23 19.27
N LEU A 76 -17.62 -1.25 17.93
CA LEU A 76 -18.68 -2.00 17.26
C LEU A 76 -18.35 -3.48 17.07
N LEU A 77 -17.07 -3.82 16.84
CA LEU A 77 -16.65 -5.14 16.36
C LEU A 77 -15.82 -5.92 17.38
N GLU A 78 -15.12 -5.25 18.29
CA GLU A 78 -14.12 -5.88 19.17
C GLU A 78 -14.58 -5.97 20.62
N LYS A 79 -14.01 -6.94 21.35
CA LYS A 79 -14.20 -7.08 22.80
C LYS A 79 -13.03 -6.43 23.55
N PRO A 80 -13.24 -5.87 24.75
CA PRO A 80 -12.15 -5.31 25.55
C PRO A 80 -11.11 -6.39 25.88
N VAL A 81 -9.84 -6.10 25.59
CA VAL A 81 -8.71 -6.99 25.87
C VAL A 81 -7.83 -6.35 26.95
N PRO A 82 -7.30 -7.11 27.92
CA PRO A 82 -6.35 -6.57 28.90
C PRO A 82 -5.07 -6.10 28.22
N LEU A 83 -4.72 -4.83 28.45
CA LEU A 83 -3.51 -4.22 27.88
C LEU A 83 -2.34 -4.38 28.84
N SER A 84 -1.32 -5.13 28.45
CA SER A 84 -0.04 -5.21 29.18
C SER A 84 0.88 -4.03 28.81
N GLY A 85 1.94 -3.80 29.60
CA GLY A 85 2.93 -2.77 29.30
C GLY A 85 3.63 -2.96 27.95
N SER A 86 3.85 -4.21 27.52
CA SER A 86 4.44 -4.52 26.21
C SER A 86 3.49 -4.18 25.05
N VAL A 87 2.18 -4.35 25.23
CA VAL A 87 1.18 -3.96 24.23
C VAL A 87 1.18 -2.45 24.03
N TRP A 88 1.24 -1.66 25.10
CA TRP A 88 1.33 -0.20 25.00
C TRP A 88 2.58 0.27 24.24
N ALA A 89 3.73 -0.36 24.49
CA ALA A 89 4.95 -0.07 23.75
C ALA A 89 4.80 -0.36 22.25
N GLY A 90 4.18 -1.50 21.89
CA GLY A 90 3.87 -1.85 20.51
C GLY A 90 2.90 -0.88 19.83
N LEU A 91 1.85 -0.46 20.55
CA LEU A 91 0.88 0.53 20.05
C LEU A 91 1.53 1.88 19.80
N LEU A 92 2.40 2.36 20.71
CA LEU A 92 3.14 3.60 20.52
C LEU A 92 4.07 3.53 19.31
N TYR A 93 4.76 2.39 19.12
CA TYR A 93 5.58 2.18 17.94
C TYR A 93 4.76 2.24 16.64
N LEU A 94 3.62 1.53 16.59
CA LEU A 94 2.73 1.53 15.43
C LEU A 94 2.12 2.92 15.15
N ALA A 95 1.73 3.64 16.19
CA ALA A 95 1.15 4.98 16.04
C ALA A 95 2.17 5.98 15.49
N LEU A 96 3.38 6.03 16.05
CA LEU A 96 4.38 7.02 15.68
C LEU A 96 5.08 6.68 14.37
N PHE A 97 5.60 5.46 14.24
CA PHE A 97 6.42 5.06 13.10
C PHE A 97 5.59 4.49 11.96
N ALA A 98 4.70 3.54 12.23
CA ALA A 98 3.95 2.89 11.16
C ALA A 98 2.82 3.78 10.62
N THR A 99 2.28 4.69 11.43
CA THR A 99 1.15 5.57 11.03
C THR A 99 1.60 7.00 10.74
N ILE A 100 1.98 7.77 11.75
CA ILE A 100 2.22 9.22 11.58
C ILE A 100 3.38 9.48 10.61
N LEU A 101 4.52 8.81 10.81
CA LEU A 101 5.70 9.00 9.96
C LEU A 101 5.43 8.53 8.53
N THR A 102 4.79 7.37 8.35
CA THR A 102 4.43 6.84 7.03
C THR A 102 3.48 7.77 6.29
N LEU A 103 2.40 8.24 6.93
CA LEU A 103 1.44 9.17 6.32
C LEU A 103 2.07 10.53 6.02
N ALA A 104 2.98 11.03 6.86
CA ALA A 104 3.76 12.23 6.58
C ALA A 104 4.67 12.03 5.35
N GLY A 105 5.40 10.93 5.32
CA GLY A 105 6.24 10.56 4.18
C GLY A 105 5.43 10.35 2.90
N GLN A 106 4.25 9.76 3.00
CA GLN A 106 3.30 9.58 1.91
C GLN A 106 2.84 10.92 1.34
N ALA A 107 2.32 11.81 2.18
CA ALA A 107 1.83 13.12 1.77
C ALA A 107 2.97 14.00 1.20
N TRP A 108 4.17 13.91 1.77
CA TRP A 108 5.34 14.60 1.25
C TRP A 108 5.80 14.03 -0.09
N GLY A 109 5.94 12.71 -0.20
CA GLY A 109 6.35 12.03 -1.43
C GLY A 109 5.39 12.29 -2.59
N GLN A 110 4.08 12.18 -2.34
CA GLN A 110 3.05 12.45 -3.36
C GLN A 110 2.92 13.92 -3.75
N ARG A 111 3.51 14.84 -2.99
CA ARG A 111 3.68 16.23 -3.42
C ARG A 111 4.81 16.37 -4.45
N LEU A 112 5.81 15.50 -4.41
CA LEU A 112 7.00 15.54 -5.27
C LEU A 112 6.84 14.70 -6.53
N VAL A 113 6.07 13.62 -6.47
CA VAL A 113 5.89 12.68 -7.59
C VAL A 113 4.43 12.63 -8.04
N GLY A 114 4.22 12.44 -9.35
CA GLY A 114 2.88 12.26 -9.89
C GLY A 114 2.22 10.96 -9.42
N PRO A 115 0.88 10.84 -9.54
CA PRO A 115 0.10 9.69 -9.04
C PRO A 115 0.54 8.37 -9.66
N GLU A 116 0.96 8.37 -10.94
CA GLU A 116 1.46 7.17 -11.63
C GLU A 116 2.74 6.63 -10.98
N ARG A 117 3.70 7.51 -10.68
CA ARG A 117 4.95 7.12 -10.01
C ARG A 117 4.72 6.70 -8.56
N ALA A 118 3.82 7.39 -7.85
CA ALA A 118 3.43 6.99 -6.51
C ALA A 118 2.83 5.58 -6.49
N ALA A 119 1.94 5.26 -7.44
CA ALA A 119 1.35 3.94 -7.57
C ALA A 119 2.40 2.84 -7.87
N LEU A 120 3.40 3.14 -8.71
CA LEU A 120 4.53 2.22 -8.95
C LEU A 120 5.34 1.96 -7.67
N ILE A 121 5.59 3.02 -6.87
CA ILE A 121 6.28 2.88 -5.58
C ILE A 121 5.47 2.03 -4.60
N TYR A 122 4.14 2.21 -4.50
CA TYR A 122 3.32 1.37 -3.63
C TYR A 122 3.25 -0.09 -4.09
N THR A 123 3.27 -0.33 -5.40
CA THR A 123 3.36 -1.71 -5.94
C THR A 123 4.67 -2.40 -5.51
N LEU A 124 5.72 -1.64 -5.21
CA LEU A 124 7.00 -2.18 -4.75
C LEU A 124 7.01 -2.56 -3.27
N GLU A 125 6.13 -1.95 -2.46
CA GLU A 125 5.99 -2.22 -1.03
C GLU A 125 5.88 -3.71 -0.67
N PRO A 126 5.01 -4.54 -1.29
CA PRO A 126 4.91 -5.96 -0.96
C PRO A 126 6.19 -6.74 -1.22
N VAL A 127 7.03 -6.31 -2.18
CA VAL A 127 8.34 -6.94 -2.43
C VAL A 127 9.30 -6.67 -1.28
N PHE A 128 9.34 -5.43 -0.77
CA PHE A 128 10.14 -5.09 0.41
C PHE A 128 9.58 -5.74 1.68
N ALA A 129 8.26 -5.79 1.84
CA ALA A 129 7.63 -6.47 2.97
C ALA A 129 8.01 -7.95 3.01
N ALA A 130 7.92 -8.66 1.87
CA ALA A 130 8.35 -10.05 1.74
C ALA A 130 9.85 -10.24 2.05
N LEU A 131 10.70 -9.34 1.57
CA LEU A 131 12.14 -9.37 1.84
C LEU A 131 12.45 -9.14 3.32
N LEU A 132 11.82 -8.14 3.94
CA LEU A 132 12.02 -7.82 5.36
C LEU A 132 11.45 -8.93 6.26
N ALA A 133 10.32 -9.53 5.91
CA ALA A 133 9.77 -10.69 6.61
C ALA A 133 10.75 -11.88 6.57
N ARG A 134 11.36 -12.14 5.41
CA ARG A 134 12.42 -13.15 5.29
C ARG A 134 13.62 -12.86 6.19
N LEU A 135 14.08 -11.61 6.23
CA LEU A 135 15.30 -11.22 6.94
C LEU A 135 15.12 -11.09 8.46
N PHE A 136 14.02 -10.49 8.91
CA PHE A 136 13.78 -10.16 10.32
C PHE A 136 12.90 -11.19 11.03
N LEU A 137 11.89 -11.76 10.35
CA LEU A 137 10.97 -12.75 10.92
C LEU A 137 11.40 -14.20 10.61
N GLY A 138 12.37 -14.38 9.72
CA GLY A 138 12.88 -15.70 9.32
C GLY A 138 11.90 -16.51 8.45
N GLU A 139 10.83 -15.89 7.96
CA GLU A 139 9.79 -16.56 7.17
C GLU A 139 10.37 -17.15 5.89
N ARG A 140 9.94 -18.35 5.48
CA ARG A 140 10.38 -18.94 4.21
C ARG A 140 9.47 -18.47 3.09
N LEU A 141 10.02 -17.67 2.18
CA LEU A 141 9.34 -17.33 0.94
C LEU A 141 9.19 -18.58 0.08
N LEU A 142 7.95 -18.95 -0.23
CA LEU A 142 7.67 -20.02 -1.18
C LEU A 142 8.22 -19.64 -2.57
N PRO A 143 8.53 -20.62 -3.44
CA PRO A 143 8.94 -20.35 -4.82
C PRO A 143 7.97 -19.44 -5.57
N ALA A 144 6.66 -19.57 -5.31
CA ALA A 144 5.63 -18.69 -5.84
C ALA A 144 5.80 -17.22 -5.41
N GLY A 145 6.18 -16.97 -4.15
CA GLY A 145 6.46 -15.62 -3.64
C GLY A 145 7.70 -14.98 -4.26
N ILE A 146 8.73 -15.79 -4.55
CA ILE A 146 9.92 -15.33 -5.28
C ILE A 146 9.54 -14.94 -6.72
N LEU A 147 8.79 -15.81 -7.40
CA LEU A 147 8.30 -15.54 -8.76
C LEU A 147 7.38 -14.31 -8.81
N GLY A 148 6.47 -14.18 -7.85
CA GLY A 148 5.57 -13.03 -7.72
C GLY A 148 6.35 -11.72 -7.54
N SER A 149 7.35 -11.72 -6.67
CA SER A 149 8.25 -10.57 -6.46
C SER A 149 9.01 -10.18 -7.73
N ALA A 150 9.52 -11.17 -8.49
CA ALA A 150 10.21 -10.94 -9.75
C ALA A 150 9.27 -10.36 -10.83
N LEU A 151 8.03 -10.85 -10.92
CA LEU A 151 7.02 -10.34 -11.84
C LEU A 151 6.60 -8.90 -11.51
N ILE A 152 6.42 -8.57 -10.23
CA ILE A 152 6.17 -7.20 -9.79
C ILE A 152 7.31 -6.28 -10.26
N MET A 153 8.56 -6.67 -9.99
CA MET A 153 9.72 -5.88 -10.39
C MET A 153 9.82 -5.71 -11.91
N ALA A 154 9.59 -6.78 -12.68
CA ALA A 154 9.56 -6.72 -14.14
C ALA A 154 8.46 -5.80 -14.67
N GLY A 155 7.27 -5.83 -14.06
CA GLY A 155 6.17 -4.93 -14.38
C GLY A 155 6.53 -3.46 -14.13
N ILE A 156 7.15 -3.15 -12.99
CA ILE A 156 7.57 -1.79 -12.64
C ILE A 156 8.66 -1.29 -13.61
N ILE A 157 9.70 -2.09 -13.84
CA ILE A 157 10.80 -1.72 -14.75
C ILE A 157 10.27 -1.51 -16.17
N GLY A 158 9.42 -2.41 -16.65
CA GLY A 158 8.79 -2.28 -17.96
C GLY A 158 7.89 -1.04 -18.08
N ALA A 159 7.18 -0.67 -17.00
CA ALA A 159 6.36 0.53 -16.96
C ALA A 159 7.18 1.82 -17.01
N GLU A 160 8.34 1.88 -16.33
CA GLU A 160 9.19 3.08 -16.30
C GLU A 160 10.00 3.25 -17.61
N ILE A 161 10.43 2.15 -18.25
CA ILE A 161 11.17 2.19 -19.53
C ILE A 161 10.24 2.42 -20.72
N ALA A 162 8.95 2.08 -20.62
CA ALA A 162 8.01 2.23 -21.72
C ALA A 162 7.91 3.71 -22.16
N PRO A 163 8.02 4.00 -23.47
CA PRO A 163 7.95 5.38 -23.97
C PRO A 163 6.61 6.01 -23.60
N ARG A 164 6.67 7.18 -22.95
CA ARG A 164 5.50 8.00 -22.57
C ARG A 164 4.78 8.49 -23.83
N LYS A 165 3.84 7.70 -24.34
CA LYS A 165 2.91 8.16 -25.38
C LYS A 165 1.87 9.10 -24.75
N GLY A 166 2.07 10.40 -24.94
CA GLY A 166 0.98 11.38 -24.98
C GLY A 166 0.71 12.17 -23.70
N LYS A 167 1.39 13.32 -23.56
CA LYS A 167 0.86 14.53 -22.87
C LYS A 167 1.51 15.83 -23.36
N ARG A 168 1.83 15.90 -24.66
CA ARG A 168 2.39 17.09 -25.35
C ARG A 168 1.51 17.52 -26.52
N ARG A 169 0.19 17.64 -26.31
CA ARG A 169 -0.76 18.10 -27.35
C ARG A 169 -1.93 18.99 -26.89
N GLU A 170 -1.95 19.46 -25.64
CA GLU A 170 -2.98 20.43 -25.15
C GLU A 170 -2.41 21.81 -24.78
N MET A 171 -1.16 22.11 -25.17
CA MET A 171 -0.60 23.45 -25.08
C MET A 171 0.12 23.77 -26.40
N ALA A 172 -0.65 23.97 -27.45
CA ALA A 172 -0.24 24.63 -28.69
C ALA A 172 -1.44 25.43 -29.19
#